data_AF-A0A497PUV7-F1
#
_entry.id   AF-A0A497PUV7-F1
#
_cell.length_a   1.000
_cell.length_b   1.000
_cell.length_c   1.000
_cell.angle_alpha   90.00
_cell.angle_beta   90.00
_cell.angle_gamma   90.00
#
_symmetry.space_group_name_H-M   'P 1'
#
loop_
_entity.id
_entity.type
_entity.pdbx_description
1 polymer ?
#
loop_
_entity_poly.entity_id
_entity_poly.type
_entity_poly.pdbx_seq_one_letter_code
_entity_poly.pdbx_strand_id
1 'polypeptide(L)'
;MGSVAETGDRLQSIHMGRVGDPLKPSIFDFYAVCKIGGERAVIDSGLKYWVSLRQTYIAIPDAMSLMDPIMFHQPIDTCIELNTCFDAGRGLVNCLDVLEDSDFWRRVYNMGGGPECRVMFIDYLDRMMRMLGMGDFREIMERRWFALRNFHCQYFEDSHVLNDYIHNWGETLEDHYRQVMANRSLTLKIVGVLNRVPGLRSLIRRTAYKRMKGMVSGKDGTLYWYESRNEKRITAFYGSFEKYESIGDWGDPDMPDLNPEWVRLDHGYDESKEQLELADLQGAARFRGGELLTEEWNGDMYTPLKWRCAFGHEFEG
;
A
#
# COMPACT_ATOMS: atom_id res chain seq x y z
N MET A 1 -8.42 -12.62 4.36
CA MET A 1 -7.26 -11.91 3.80
C MET A 1 -7.70 -10.59 3.20
N GLY A 2 -7.51 -9.51 3.94
CA GLY A 2 -7.68 -8.13 3.46
C GLY A 2 -6.46 -7.65 2.67
N SER A 3 -6.36 -6.34 2.46
CA SER A 3 -5.24 -5.69 1.80
C SER A 3 -5.04 -4.24 2.25
N VAL A 4 -3.79 -3.76 2.23
CA VAL A 4 -3.48 -2.33 2.39
C VAL A 4 -4.22 -1.45 1.36
N ALA A 5 -4.58 -2.01 0.20
CA ALA A 5 -5.35 -1.34 -0.85
C ALA A 5 -6.69 -0.78 -0.38
N GLU A 6 -7.29 -1.36 0.66
CA GLU A 6 -8.56 -0.91 1.24
C GLU A 6 -8.48 0.53 1.79
N THR A 7 -7.30 0.95 2.24
CA THR A 7 -7.04 2.32 2.71
C THR A 7 -6.73 3.30 1.59
N GLY A 8 -6.44 2.79 0.38
CA GLY A 8 -6.11 3.55 -0.82
C GLY A 8 -4.91 4.48 -0.64
N ASP A 9 -5.02 5.67 -1.22
CA ASP A 9 -3.95 6.67 -1.23
C ASP A 9 -3.68 7.26 0.16
N ARG A 10 -2.44 7.08 0.61
CA ARG A 10 -1.88 7.49 1.88
C ARG A 10 -0.58 8.28 1.68
N LEU A 11 -0.51 9.09 0.64
CA LEU A 11 0.56 10.07 0.52
C LEU A 11 0.59 11.02 1.73
N GLN A 12 1.67 11.76 1.83
CA GLN A 12 1.98 12.62 2.95
C GLN A 12 0.88 13.67 3.18
N SER A 13 0.57 14.05 4.42
CA SER A 13 1.23 13.68 5.70
C SER A 13 0.56 12.53 6.44
N ILE A 14 -0.25 11.69 5.78
CA ILE A 14 -1.02 10.62 6.44
C ILE A 14 -0.50 9.22 6.09
N HIS A 15 0.80 9.13 5.79
CA HIS A 15 1.46 7.93 5.29
C HIS A 15 1.77 6.89 6.37
N MET A 16 1.52 7.21 7.64
CA MET A 16 1.52 6.27 8.76
C MET A 16 0.08 5.94 9.10
N GLY A 17 -0.37 4.73 8.77
CA GLY A 17 -1.74 4.30 9.00
C GLY A 17 -1.89 3.25 10.09
N ARG A 18 -3.11 3.12 10.63
CA ARG A 18 -3.50 2.07 11.58
C ARG A 18 -4.89 1.50 11.30
N VAL A 19 -5.20 0.34 11.88
CA VAL A 19 -6.56 -0.18 11.95
C VAL A 19 -7.46 0.86 12.62
N GLY A 20 -8.64 1.07 12.04
CA GLY A 20 -9.56 2.16 12.41
C GLY A 20 -9.48 3.38 11.50
N ASP A 21 -8.36 3.58 10.78
CA ASP A 21 -8.27 4.64 9.79
C ASP A 21 -9.28 4.44 8.65
N PRO A 22 -9.75 5.53 8.00
CA PRO A 22 -10.79 5.44 6.99
C PRO A 22 -10.44 4.51 5.83
N LEU A 23 -11.33 3.60 5.49
CA LEU A 23 -11.26 2.84 4.25
C LEU A 23 -11.64 3.75 3.08
N LYS A 24 -10.68 3.99 2.18
CA LYS A 24 -10.79 4.97 1.09
C LYS A 24 -10.13 4.38 -0.16
N PRO A 25 -10.74 3.36 -0.78
CA PRO A 25 -10.15 2.70 -1.95
C PRO A 25 -9.89 3.71 -3.06
N SER A 26 -8.77 3.56 -3.75
CA SER A 26 -8.39 4.43 -4.87
C SER A 26 -9.42 4.34 -6.01
N ILE A 27 -9.57 5.43 -6.77
CA ILE A 27 -10.45 5.46 -7.94
C ILE A 27 -9.95 4.42 -8.96
N PHE A 28 -10.86 3.61 -9.48
CA PHE A 28 -10.59 2.45 -10.35
C PHE A 28 -9.99 1.21 -9.66
N ASP A 29 -9.84 1.21 -8.33
CA ASP A 29 -9.38 0.04 -7.58
C ASP A 29 -10.56 -0.85 -7.15
N PHE A 30 -11.09 -1.62 -8.11
CA PHE A 30 -12.17 -2.57 -7.82
C PHE A 30 -11.70 -3.71 -6.90
N TYR A 31 -10.40 -4.02 -6.90
CA TYR A 31 -9.81 -5.00 -5.99
C TYR A 31 -9.97 -4.57 -4.54
N ALA A 32 -9.62 -3.32 -4.21
CA ALA A 32 -9.81 -2.77 -2.87
C ALA A 32 -11.28 -2.79 -2.44
N VAL A 33 -12.21 -2.43 -3.34
CA VAL A 33 -13.66 -2.48 -3.05
C VAL A 33 -14.12 -3.91 -2.73
N CYS A 34 -13.68 -4.91 -3.50
CA CYS A 34 -13.97 -6.31 -3.21
C CYS A 34 -13.38 -6.77 -1.87
N LYS A 35 -12.18 -6.30 -1.51
CA LYS A 35 -11.54 -6.61 -0.23
C LYS A 35 -12.31 -6.03 0.95
N ILE A 36 -12.74 -4.77 0.88
CA ILE A 36 -13.61 -4.13 1.88
C ILE A 36 -14.92 -4.91 2.03
N GLY A 37 -15.57 -5.27 0.92
CA GLY A 37 -16.81 -6.04 0.95
C GLY A 37 -16.64 -7.43 1.57
N GLY A 38 -15.52 -8.11 1.27
CA GLY A 38 -15.19 -9.41 1.86
C GLY A 38 -14.85 -9.34 3.34
N GLU A 39 -14.11 -8.32 3.78
CA GLU A 39 -13.81 -8.09 5.19
C GLU A 39 -15.09 -7.83 5.98
N ARG A 40 -15.98 -6.94 5.49
CA ARG A 40 -17.29 -6.70 6.09
C ARG A 40 -18.11 -7.98 6.21
N ALA A 41 -18.17 -8.80 5.17
CA ALA A 41 -18.95 -10.04 5.20
C ALA A 41 -18.48 -11.01 6.30
N VAL A 42 -17.19 -11.01 6.64
CA VAL A 42 -16.66 -11.83 7.75
C VAL A 42 -16.95 -11.19 9.10
N ILE A 43 -16.83 -9.87 9.24
CA ILE A 43 -17.20 -9.12 10.45
C ILE A 43 -18.67 -9.37 10.82
N ASP A 44 -19.56 -9.23 9.83
CA ASP A 44 -21.01 -9.31 9.99
C ASP A 44 -21.52 -10.78 10.07
N SER A 45 -20.62 -11.77 9.97
CA SER A 45 -21.00 -13.20 9.84
C SER A 45 -21.53 -13.86 11.12
N GLY A 46 -21.28 -13.25 12.29
CA GLY A 46 -21.51 -13.88 13.59
C GLY A 46 -20.53 -15.00 13.95
N LEU A 47 -19.53 -15.28 13.11
CA LEU A 47 -18.47 -16.25 13.42
C LEU A 47 -17.62 -15.76 14.61
N LYS A 48 -17.15 -16.72 15.40
CA LYS A 48 -16.32 -16.46 16.59
C LYS A 48 -14.82 -16.51 16.31
N TYR A 49 -14.39 -17.29 15.32
CA TYR A 49 -12.98 -17.51 15.02
C TYR A 49 -12.67 -17.03 13.61
N TRP A 50 -12.33 -15.75 13.51
CA TRP A 50 -11.87 -15.14 12.26
C TRP A 50 -10.89 -14.02 12.57
N VAL A 51 -10.01 -13.74 11.62
CA VAL A 51 -9.20 -12.51 11.58
C VAL A 51 -9.15 -12.00 10.15
N SER A 52 -9.13 -10.68 9.98
CA SER A 52 -8.82 -10.08 8.69
C SER A 52 -7.39 -9.55 8.71
N LEU A 53 -6.50 -10.24 8.02
CA LEU A 53 -5.11 -9.81 7.85
C LEU A 53 -5.01 -8.96 6.58
N ARG A 54 -4.87 -7.64 6.75
CA ARG A 54 -4.64 -6.67 5.66
C ARG A 54 -3.17 -6.71 5.28
N GLN A 55 -2.84 -7.55 4.30
CA GLN A 55 -1.47 -7.68 3.82
C GLN A 55 -1.06 -6.46 2.97
N THR A 56 0.18 -6.05 3.13
CA THR A 56 0.86 -5.01 2.36
C THR A 56 1.45 -5.56 1.06
N TYR A 57 2.32 -4.79 0.39
CA TYR A 57 3.15 -5.28 -0.71
C TYR A 57 3.98 -6.50 -0.27
N ILE A 58 3.60 -7.66 -0.81
CA ILE A 58 4.33 -8.92 -0.59
C ILE A 58 5.52 -8.97 -1.54
N ALA A 59 6.71 -8.75 -0.99
CA ALA A 59 7.95 -8.78 -1.73
C ALA A 59 8.37 -10.22 -2.04
N ILE A 60 8.58 -10.52 -3.33
CA ILE A 60 8.99 -11.84 -3.80
C ILE A 60 10.40 -11.81 -4.41
N PRO A 61 11.17 -12.91 -4.33
CA PRO A 61 12.52 -12.97 -4.91
C PRO A 61 12.56 -12.75 -6.44
N ASP A 62 11.54 -13.19 -7.18
CA ASP A 62 11.44 -12.95 -8.63
C ASP A 62 10.93 -11.54 -8.92
N ALA A 63 11.76 -10.53 -8.65
CA ALA A 63 11.41 -9.13 -8.86
C ALA A 63 11.07 -8.79 -10.32
N MET A 64 11.56 -9.55 -11.30
CA MET A 64 11.29 -9.29 -12.72
C MET A 64 9.85 -9.61 -13.11
N SER A 65 9.20 -10.54 -12.40
CA SER A 65 7.78 -10.83 -12.59
C SER A 65 6.86 -9.66 -12.21
N LEU A 66 7.37 -8.71 -11.43
CA LEU A 66 6.66 -7.50 -10.99
C LEU A 66 6.91 -6.28 -11.90
N MET A 67 7.70 -6.44 -12.97
CA MET A 67 7.95 -5.38 -13.95
C MET A 67 6.74 -5.21 -14.88
N ASP A 68 5.73 -4.52 -14.39
CA ASP A 68 4.43 -4.26 -15.03
C ASP A 68 4.12 -2.74 -15.06
N PRO A 69 3.29 -2.23 -16.00
CA PRO A 69 2.90 -0.82 -16.02
C PRO A 69 2.37 -0.27 -14.70
N ILE A 70 1.81 -1.11 -13.81
CA ILE A 70 1.34 -0.70 -12.49
C ILE A 70 2.43 -0.05 -11.63
N MET A 71 3.72 -0.35 -11.84
CA MET A 71 4.80 0.31 -11.08
C MET A 71 4.82 1.83 -11.29
N PHE A 72 4.32 2.30 -12.44
CA PHE A 72 4.24 3.72 -12.78
C PHE A 72 2.94 4.38 -12.27
N HIS A 73 1.99 3.58 -11.76
CA HIS A 73 0.80 4.09 -11.08
C HIS A 73 1.13 4.55 -9.66
N GLN A 74 2.25 4.08 -9.12
CA GLN A 74 2.71 4.41 -7.78
C GLN A 74 3.49 5.74 -7.78
N PRO A 75 3.08 6.72 -6.96
CA PRO A 75 3.85 7.95 -6.75
C PRO A 75 5.20 7.68 -6.12
N ILE A 76 6.22 8.43 -6.54
CA ILE A 76 7.62 8.22 -6.14
C ILE A 76 7.88 8.39 -4.63
N ASP A 77 7.05 9.18 -3.96
CA ASP A 77 7.07 9.47 -2.51
C ASP A 77 6.18 8.53 -1.68
N THR A 78 5.67 7.46 -2.30
CA THR A 78 4.87 6.46 -1.59
C THR A 78 5.71 5.75 -0.54
N CYS A 79 5.25 5.79 0.72
CA CYS A 79 5.83 5.06 1.84
C CYS A 79 5.33 3.61 1.84
N ILE A 80 6.23 2.65 1.99
CA ILE A 80 5.92 1.22 1.94
C ILE A 80 6.56 0.54 3.14
N GLU A 81 5.75 0.00 4.05
CA GLU A 81 6.19 -1.11 4.89
C GLU A 81 5.86 -2.40 4.13
N LEU A 82 6.87 -3.03 3.52
CA LEU A 82 6.66 -4.27 2.78
C LEU A 82 6.65 -5.47 3.72
N ASN A 83 6.23 -6.63 3.22
CA ASN A 83 6.37 -7.90 3.91
C ASN A 83 6.97 -8.91 2.94
N THR A 84 7.97 -9.69 3.32
CA THR A 84 8.51 -10.70 2.40
C THR A 84 7.51 -11.84 2.24
N CYS A 85 7.59 -12.59 1.13
CA CYS A 85 6.72 -13.75 0.95
C CYS A 85 6.96 -14.85 2.00
N PHE A 86 8.18 -14.93 2.56
CA PHE A 86 8.51 -15.89 3.61
C PHE A 86 7.90 -15.50 4.95
N ASP A 87 7.97 -14.21 5.31
CA ASP A 87 7.36 -13.67 6.53
C ASP A 87 5.83 -13.68 6.45
N ALA A 88 5.27 -13.35 5.27
CA ALA A 88 3.84 -13.50 5.01
C ALA A 88 3.39 -14.96 5.15
N GLY A 89 4.14 -15.91 4.60
CA GLY A 89 3.86 -17.34 4.71
C GLY A 89 3.98 -17.86 6.14
N ARG A 90 5.05 -17.48 6.86
CA ARG A 90 5.27 -17.83 8.27
C ARG A 90 4.11 -17.35 9.13
N GLY A 91 3.70 -16.09 8.96
CA GLY A 91 2.59 -15.54 9.73
C GLY A 91 1.28 -16.32 9.55
N LEU A 92 0.95 -16.74 8.32
CA LEU A 92 -0.25 -17.55 8.07
C LEU A 92 -0.21 -18.92 8.74
N VAL A 93 0.97 -19.55 8.78
CA VAL A 93 1.15 -20.83 9.49
C VAL A 93 1.01 -20.63 10.99
N ASN A 94 1.65 -19.60 11.55
CA ASN A 94 1.64 -19.31 12.98
C ASN A 94 0.23 -18.95 13.50
N CYS A 95 -0.69 -18.49 12.64
CA CYS A 95 -2.10 -18.34 13.02
C CYS A 95 -2.74 -19.65 13.49
N LEU A 96 -2.25 -20.82 13.06
CA LEU A 96 -2.79 -22.13 13.45
C LEU A 96 -2.47 -22.47 14.91
N ASP A 97 -1.44 -21.84 15.49
CA ASP A 97 -1.00 -22.07 16.86
C ASP A 97 -1.65 -21.10 17.86
N VAL A 98 -2.46 -20.15 17.39
CA VAL A 98 -3.16 -19.20 18.26
C VAL A 98 -4.33 -19.90 18.96
N LEU A 99 -4.34 -19.84 20.29
CA LEU A 99 -5.36 -20.47 21.12
C LEU A 99 -6.76 -19.88 20.85
N GLU A 100 -7.79 -20.72 20.99
CA GLU A 100 -9.18 -20.33 20.79
C GLU A 100 -9.68 -19.24 21.76
N ASP A 101 -9.14 -19.21 22.99
CA ASP A 101 -9.49 -18.24 24.03
C ASP A 101 -8.67 -16.95 23.97
N SER A 102 -7.79 -16.81 22.97
CA SER A 102 -7.02 -15.59 22.71
C SER A 102 -7.92 -14.44 22.24
N ASP A 103 -7.58 -13.21 22.64
CA ASP A 103 -8.20 -11.98 22.12
C ASP A 103 -7.75 -11.65 20.68
N PHE A 104 -6.93 -12.51 20.07
CA PHE A 104 -6.56 -12.45 18.65
C PHE A 104 -7.77 -12.45 17.72
N TRP A 105 -8.80 -13.24 18.06
CA TRP A 105 -9.95 -13.50 17.19
C TRP A 105 -10.93 -12.33 17.11
N ARG A 106 -11.70 -12.31 16.03
CA ARG A 106 -12.70 -11.29 15.68
C ARG A 106 -12.12 -9.88 15.62
N ARG A 107 -10.92 -9.79 15.02
CA ARG A 107 -10.15 -8.56 14.84
C ARG A 107 -9.61 -8.41 13.43
N VAL A 108 -9.30 -7.17 13.09
CA VAL A 108 -8.62 -6.77 11.86
C VAL A 108 -7.20 -6.35 12.22
N TYR A 109 -6.22 -6.74 11.41
CA TYR A 109 -4.82 -6.44 11.62
C TYR A 109 -4.15 -5.98 10.34
N ASN A 110 -3.22 -5.03 10.46
CA ASN A 110 -2.27 -4.74 9.39
C ASN A 110 -1.11 -5.75 9.44
N MET A 111 -0.83 -6.41 8.32
CA MET A 111 0.23 -7.41 8.22
C MET A 111 1.38 -6.91 7.35
N GLY A 112 2.30 -6.20 7.99
CA GLY A 112 3.58 -5.75 7.43
C GLY A 112 4.79 -6.56 7.91
N GLY A 113 5.96 -6.28 7.36
CA GLY A 113 7.25 -6.83 7.77
C GLY A 113 7.96 -6.00 8.86
N GLY A 114 7.29 -4.98 9.40
CA GLY A 114 7.80 -4.17 10.50
C GLY A 114 8.77 -3.05 10.07
N PRO A 115 9.33 -2.31 11.05
CA PRO A 115 10.14 -1.12 10.78
C PRO A 115 11.37 -1.35 9.89
N GLU A 116 12.00 -2.53 9.95
CA GLU A 116 13.17 -2.88 9.12
C GLU A 116 12.81 -3.19 7.66
N CYS A 117 11.52 -3.24 7.33
CA CYS A 117 10.98 -3.40 5.98
C CYS A 117 10.38 -2.09 5.43
N ARG A 118 10.63 -0.94 6.07
CA ARG A 118 10.15 0.37 5.60
C ARG A 118 11.07 0.96 4.54
N VAL A 119 10.48 1.43 3.45
CA VAL A 119 11.20 2.09 2.36
C VAL A 119 10.29 3.08 1.64
N MET A 120 10.85 4.15 1.07
CA MET A 120 10.14 5.00 0.12
C MET A 120 10.30 4.44 -1.29
N PHE A 121 9.27 4.56 -2.12
CA PHE A 121 9.26 3.94 -3.45
C PHE A 121 10.45 4.37 -4.32
N ILE A 122 10.81 5.65 -4.33
CA ILE A 122 11.95 6.16 -5.11
C ILE A 122 13.28 5.48 -4.73
N ASP A 123 13.50 5.23 -3.43
CA ASP A 123 14.72 4.59 -2.93
C ASP A 123 14.71 3.09 -3.25
N TYR A 124 13.55 2.44 -3.09
CA TYR A 124 13.37 1.05 -3.48
C TYR A 124 13.65 0.86 -4.97
N LEU A 125 13.11 1.75 -5.81
CA LEU A 125 13.32 1.75 -7.26
C LEU A 125 14.79 1.93 -7.62
N ASP A 126 15.47 2.94 -7.07
CA ASP A 126 16.90 3.18 -7.35
C ASP A 126 17.76 1.98 -6.95
N ARG A 127 17.55 1.46 -5.73
CA ARG A 127 18.28 0.30 -5.21
C ARG A 127 18.09 -0.94 -6.08
N MET A 128 16.85 -1.24 -6.45
CA MET A 128 16.52 -2.39 -7.31
C MET A 128 17.11 -2.27 -8.71
N MET A 129 16.98 -1.10 -9.37
CA MET A 129 17.53 -0.90 -10.71
C MET A 129 19.05 -1.01 -10.75
N ARG A 130 19.74 -0.50 -9.73
CA ARG A 130 21.20 -0.64 -9.59
C ARG A 130 21.59 -2.10 -9.36
N MET A 131 20.93 -2.80 -8.44
CA MET A 131 21.22 -4.20 -8.11
C MET A 131 21.03 -5.14 -9.31
N LEU A 132 19.97 -4.91 -10.10
CA LEU A 132 19.68 -5.68 -11.32
C LEU A 132 20.57 -5.30 -12.50
N GLY A 133 21.51 -4.37 -12.32
CA GLY A 133 22.47 -3.97 -13.33
C GLY A 133 21.93 -2.99 -14.38
N MET A 134 20.74 -2.42 -14.17
CA MET A 134 20.14 -1.41 -15.05
C MET A 134 20.71 -0.01 -14.79
N GLY A 135 21.25 0.22 -13.59
CA GLY A 135 21.93 1.45 -13.22
C GLY A 135 20.97 2.49 -12.65
N ASP A 136 21.26 3.76 -12.90
CA ASP A 136 20.42 4.87 -12.45
C ASP A 136 19.07 4.86 -13.19
N PHE A 137 17.98 4.74 -12.44
CA PHE A 137 16.63 4.65 -13.00
C PHE A 137 16.23 5.95 -13.74
N ARG A 138 16.79 7.09 -13.35
CA ARG A 138 16.49 8.42 -13.92
C ARG A 138 16.94 8.56 -15.38
N GLU A 139 17.85 7.70 -15.81
CA GLU A 139 18.32 7.67 -17.20
C GLU A 139 17.48 6.75 -18.10
N ILE A 140 16.61 5.93 -17.52
CA ILE A 140 15.81 4.93 -18.23
C ILE A 140 14.30 5.12 -18.03
N MET A 141 13.90 6.02 -17.14
CA MET A 141 12.51 6.38 -16.85
C MET A 141 12.37 7.90 -16.79
N GLU A 142 11.27 8.42 -17.30
CA GLU A 142 10.94 9.85 -17.18
C GLU A 142 10.07 10.07 -15.96
N ARG A 143 10.27 11.20 -15.29
CA ARG A 143 9.53 11.54 -14.07
C ARG A 143 8.02 11.58 -14.28
N ARG A 144 7.57 12.17 -15.39
CA ARG A 144 6.16 12.25 -15.78
C ARG A 144 5.48 10.90 -16.05
N TRP A 145 6.23 9.80 -16.11
CA TRP A 145 5.63 8.48 -16.22
C TRP A 145 5.02 8.03 -14.89
N PHE A 146 5.49 8.54 -13.75
CA PHE A 146 4.98 8.18 -12.44
C PHE A 146 3.77 9.06 -12.07
N ALA A 147 2.72 8.42 -11.59
CA ALA A 147 1.54 9.11 -11.07
C ALA A 147 1.89 10.01 -9.88
N LEU A 148 1.01 10.97 -9.57
CA LEU A 148 1.17 11.89 -8.44
C LEU A 148 0.30 11.51 -7.24
N ARG A 149 -0.63 10.55 -7.40
CA ARG A 149 -1.60 10.09 -6.39
C ARG A 149 -2.33 8.83 -6.85
N ASN A 150 -3.32 8.39 -6.06
CA ASN A 150 -4.30 7.35 -6.37
C ASN A 150 -3.74 5.92 -6.38
N PHE A 151 -2.74 5.65 -5.55
CA PHE A 151 -2.17 4.32 -5.35
C PHE A 151 -2.00 4.01 -3.87
N HIS A 152 -2.07 2.74 -3.50
CA HIS A 152 -2.02 2.31 -2.11
C HIS A 152 -0.61 1.93 -1.66
N CYS A 153 -0.47 1.80 -0.34
CA CYS A 153 0.69 1.48 0.51
C CYS A 153 0.84 2.57 1.57
N GLN A 154 1.43 2.20 2.70
CA GLN A 154 1.69 3.09 3.83
C GLN A 154 2.74 2.44 4.73
N TYR A 155 3.25 3.19 5.69
CA TYR A 155 3.80 2.62 6.92
C TYR A 155 2.67 2.27 7.89
N PHE A 156 2.95 1.38 8.85
CA PHE A 156 1.98 0.98 9.85
C PHE A 156 2.39 1.43 11.25
N GLU A 157 1.49 2.10 11.96
CA GLU A 157 1.69 2.40 13.38
C GLU A 157 1.54 1.14 14.23
N ASP A 158 0.73 0.18 13.77
CA ASP A 158 0.16 -0.91 14.58
C ASP A 158 0.47 -2.32 14.05
N SER A 159 1.34 -2.47 13.04
CA SER A 159 1.68 -3.81 12.52
C SER A 159 2.37 -4.71 13.56
N HIS A 160 2.95 -4.11 14.60
CA HIS A 160 3.53 -4.83 15.75
C HIS A 160 2.46 -5.61 16.53
N VAL A 161 1.23 -5.11 16.61
CA VAL A 161 0.14 -5.75 17.36
C VAL A 161 -0.12 -7.16 16.82
N LEU A 162 -0.12 -7.32 15.49
CA LEU A 162 -0.24 -8.65 14.89
C LEU A 162 0.99 -9.52 15.18
N ASN A 163 2.18 -8.93 15.03
CA ASN A 163 3.43 -9.65 15.22
C ASN A 163 3.59 -10.19 16.66
N ASP A 164 3.00 -9.55 17.66
CA ASP A 164 3.00 -10.04 19.04
C ASP A 164 2.23 -11.37 19.19
N TYR A 165 1.25 -11.63 18.33
CA TYR A 165 0.52 -12.91 18.30
C TYR A 165 1.19 -13.97 17.45
N ILE A 166 1.57 -13.61 16.22
CA ILE A 166 1.94 -14.59 15.19
C ILE A 166 3.41 -14.56 14.82
N HIS A 167 4.22 -13.67 15.40
CA HIS A 167 5.66 -13.57 15.20
C HIS A 167 6.06 -13.64 13.71
N ASN A 168 5.36 -12.89 12.88
CA ASN A 168 5.54 -12.93 11.43
C ASN A 168 6.77 -12.13 10.98
N TRP A 169 7.36 -11.26 11.80
CA TRP A 169 8.58 -10.52 11.45
C TRP A 169 9.84 -11.36 11.66
N GLY A 170 10.75 -11.35 10.69
CA GLY A 170 11.99 -12.10 10.75
C GLY A 170 12.94 -11.87 9.58
N GLU A 171 12.48 -11.24 8.51
CA GLU A 171 13.32 -10.75 7.43
C GLU A 171 13.29 -9.22 7.34
N THR A 172 14.42 -8.63 6.96
CA THR A 172 14.58 -7.20 6.72
C THR A 172 14.50 -6.87 5.23
N LEU A 173 14.47 -5.57 4.90
CA LEU A 173 14.61 -5.12 3.52
C LEU A 173 15.91 -5.63 2.85
N GLU A 174 17.01 -5.73 3.60
CA GLU A 174 18.29 -6.25 3.08
C GLU A 174 18.26 -7.78 2.86
N ASP A 175 17.47 -8.53 3.63
CA ASP A 175 17.21 -9.96 3.35
C ASP A 175 16.51 -10.11 2.01
N HIS A 176 15.44 -9.34 1.77
CA HIS A 176 14.73 -9.31 0.49
C HIS A 176 15.69 -8.99 -0.68
N TYR A 177 16.53 -7.95 -0.54
CA TYR A 177 17.52 -7.62 -1.56
C TYR A 177 18.50 -8.77 -1.84
N ARG A 178 18.93 -9.49 -0.81
CA ARG A 178 19.77 -10.69 -0.96
C ARG A 178 19.03 -11.81 -1.70
N GLN A 179 17.76 -12.02 -1.40
CA GLN A 179 16.92 -13.02 -2.09
C GLN A 179 16.73 -12.70 -3.58
N VAL A 180 16.42 -11.45 -3.92
CA VAL A 180 16.33 -10.97 -5.32
C VAL A 180 17.64 -11.22 -6.04
N MET A 181 18.77 -10.90 -5.41
CA MET A 181 20.09 -11.12 -6.01
C MET A 181 20.43 -12.59 -6.18
N ALA A 182 19.99 -13.46 -5.27
CA ALA A 182 20.15 -14.90 -5.41
C ALA A 182 19.30 -15.47 -6.56
N ASN A 183 18.08 -14.94 -6.75
CA ASN A 183 17.13 -15.41 -7.77
C ASN A 183 17.39 -14.85 -9.18
N ARG A 184 18.15 -13.74 -9.31
CA ARG A 184 18.33 -13.07 -10.61
C ARG A 184 18.79 -14.00 -11.74
N SER A 185 18.15 -13.85 -12.90
CA SER A 185 18.42 -14.66 -14.09
C SER A 185 19.86 -14.51 -14.60
N LEU A 186 20.35 -15.51 -15.35
CA LEU A 186 21.68 -15.46 -15.96
C LEU A 186 21.84 -14.23 -16.86
N THR A 187 20.79 -13.86 -17.58
CA THR A 187 20.75 -12.63 -18.40
C THR A 187 21.05 -11.38 -17.58
N LEU A 188 20.42 -11.23 -16.40
CA LEU A 188 20.67 -10.09 -15.52
C LEU A 188 22.08 -10.09 -14.94
N LYS A 189 22.64 -11.27 -14.63
CA LYS A 189 24.05 -11.40 -14.22
C LYS A 189 24.99 -10.86 -15.31
N ILE A 190 24.73 -11.23 -16.57
CA ILE A 190 25.50 -10.76 -17.73
C ILE A 190 25.34 -9.25 -17.90
N VAL A 191 24.10 -8.73 -17.89
CA VAL A 191 23.83 -7.29 -18.01
C VAL A 191 24.58 -6.50 -16.93
N GLY A 192 24.58 -6.96 -15.68
CA GLY A 192 25.32 -6.31 -14.59
C GLY A 192 26.84 -6.25 -14.81
N VAL A 193 27.42 -7.25 -15.48
CA VAL A 193 28.84 -7.23 -15.87
C VAL A 193 29.07 -6.28 -17.05
N LEU A 194 28.25 -6.37 -18.09
CA LEU A 194 28.38 -5.54 -19.30
C LEU A 194 28.17 -4.05 -19.02
N ASN A 195 27.32 -3.70 -18.05
CA ASN A 195 27.08 -2.31 -17.66
C ASN A 195 28.33 -1.63 -17.02
N ARG A 196 29.31 -2.42 -16.57
CA ARG A 196 30.61 -1.89 -16.09
C ARG A 196 31.53 -1.45 -17.23
N VAL A 197 31.22 -1.85 -18.47
CA VAL A 197 32.00 -1.48 -19.66
C VAL A 197 31.40 -0.20 -20.27
N PRO A 198 32.14 0.94 -20.30
CA PRO A 198 31.60 2.23 -20.71
C PRO A 198 30.91 2.23 -22.09
N GLY A 199 31.45 1.49 -23.07
CA GLY A 199 30.87 1.41 -24.42
C GLY A 199 29.55 0.66 -24.52
N LEU A 200 29.30 -0.33 -23.64
CA LEU A 200 28.07 -1.13 -23.64
C LEU A 200 26.99 -0.52 -22.74
N ARG A 201 27.38 0.29 -21.75
CA ARG A 201 26.49 1.01 -20.84
C ARG A 201 25.43 1.83 -21.57
N SER A 202 25.81 2.58 -22.60
CA SER A 202 24.85 3.38 -23.40
C SER A 202 23.81 2.52 -24.12
N LEU A 203 24.24 1.37 -24.68
CA LEU A 203 23.33 0.45 -25.37
C LEU A 203 22.34 -0.20 -24.39
N ILE A 204 22.81 -0.64 -23.23
CA ILE A 204 21.98 -1.23 -22.17
C ILE A 204 20.93 -0.22 -21.72
N ARG A 205 21.33 1.02 -21.44
CA ARG A 205 20.42 2.11 -21.05
C ARG A 205 19.38 2.41 -22.11
N ARG A 206 19.79 2.54 -23.37
CA ARG A 206 18.85 2.78 -24.48
C ARG A 206 17.85 1.64 -24.63
N THR A 207 18.28 0.41 -24.40
CA THR A 207 17.43 -0.79 -24.48
C THR A 207 16.45 -0.83 -23.31
N ALA A 208 16.94 -0.56 -22.09
CA ALA A 208 16.12 -0.46 -20.89
C ALA A 208 15.08 0.66 -21.02
N TYR A 209 15.48 1.86 -21.45
CA TYR A 209 14.57 2.98 -21.69
C TYR A 209 13.47 2.60 -22.70
N LYS A 210 13.82 1.97 -23.83
CA LYS A 210 12.81 1.50 -24.81
C LYS A 210 11.83 0.51 -24.18
N ARG A 211 12.30 -0.39 -23.32
CA ARG A 211 11.44 -1.33 -22.60
C ARG A 211 10.51 -0.59 -21.63
N MET A 212 11.03 0.33 -20.82
CA MET A 212 10.23 1.12 -19.88
C MET A 212 9.19 1.96 -20.63
N LYS A 213 9.60 2.65 -21.70
CA LYS A 213 8.70 3.41 -22.58
C LYS A 213 7.59 2.51 -23.16
N GLY A 214 7.95 1.31 -23.63
CA GLY A 214 6.97 0.35 -24.13
C GLY A 214 5.93 -0.05 -23.09
N MET A 215 6.29 -0.17 -21.81
CA MET A 215 5.35 -0.46 -20.73
C MET A 215 4.40 0.71 -20.47
N VAL A 216 4.92 1.94 -20.35
CA VAL A 216 4.08 3.11 -20.08
C VAL A 216 3.22 3.53 -21.27
N SER A 217 3.62 3.19 -22.49
CA SER A 217 2.81 3.35 -23.72
C SER A 217 1.79 2.23 -23.95
N GLY A 218 1.79 1.17 -23.13
CA GLY A 218 0.76 0.13 -23.16
C GLY A 218 -0.59 0.64 -22.65
N LYS A 219 -1.69 -0.08 -22.93
CA LYS A 219 -3.07 0.35 -22.59
C LYS A 219 -3.27 0.73 -21.12
N ASP A 220 -2.58 0.01 -20.22
CA ASP A 220 -2.63 0.24 -18.78
C ASP A 220 -1.49 1.14 -18.28
N GLY A 221 -0.67 1.69 -19.19
CA GLY A 221 0.41 2.61 -18.88
C GLY A 221 -0.02 4.07 -18.86
N THR A 222 0.66 4.85 -18.03
CA THR A 222 0.35 6.26 -17.78
C THR A 222 0.54 7.15 -18.99
N LEU A 223 1.58 6.90 -19.80
CA LEU A 223 1.83 7.65 -21.03
C LEU A 223 0.73 7.40 -22.06
N TYR A 224 0.25 6.17 -22.21
CA TYR A 224 -0.90 5.86 -23.06
C TYR A 224 -2.14 6.63 -22.63
N TRP A 225 -2.43 6.72 -21.33
CA TRP A 225 -3.59 7.48 -20.84
C TRP A 225 -3.52 8.95 -21.22
N TYR A 226 -2.32 9.55 -21.21
CA TYR A 226 -2.12 10.91 -21.66
C TYR A 226 -2.29 11.05 -23.18
N GLU A 227 -1.59 10.22 -23.96
CA GLU A 227 -1.62 10.24 -25.43
C GLU A 227 -3.02 9.96 -26.00
N SER A 228 -3.76 9.04 -25.37
CA SER A 228 -5.13 8.68 -25.76
C SER A 228 -6.19 9.64 -25.20
N ARG A 229 -5.80 10.72 -24.53
CA ARG A 229 -6.68 11.69 -23.86
C ARG A 229 -7.71 11.03 -22.91
N ASN A 230 -7.26 10.06 -22.12
CA ASN A 230 -8.11 9.41 -21.11
C ASN A 230 -8.27 10.30 -19.88
N GLU A 231 -9.21 11.24 -19.95
CA GLU A 231 -9.49 12.22 -18.90
C GLU A 231 -9.74 11.58 -17.54
N LYS A 232 -10.52 10.50 -17.49
CA LYS A 232 -10.84 9.80 -16.23
C LYS A 232 -9.58 9.30 -15.50
N ARG A 233 -8.65 8.68 -16.22
CA ARG A 233 -7.39 8.20 -15.64
C ARG A 233 -6.46 9.35 -15.29
N ILE A 234 -6.31 10.35 -16.16
CA ILE A 234 -5.47 11.52 -15.88
C ILE A 234 -5.97 12.27 -14.64
N THR A 235 -7.27 12.53 -14.54
CA THR A 235 -7.85 13.17 -13.36
C THR A 235 -7.64 12.36 -12.09
N ALA A 236 -7.80 11.03 -12.13
CA ALA A 236 -7.56 10.19 -10.96
C ALA A 236 -6.09 10.22 -10.51
N PHE A 237 -5.13 9.94 -11.40
CA PHE A 237 -3.72 9.71 -11.06
C PHE A 237 -2.84 10.97 -11.04
N TYR A 238 -3.23 12.02 -11.76
CA TYR A 238 -2.45 13.26 -11.90
C TYR A 238 -3.22 14.52 -11.47
N GLY A 239 -4.55 14.42 -11.41
CA GLY A 239 -5.43 15.55 -11.07
C GLY A 239 -5.92 16.33 -12.27
N SER A 240 -5.07 16.56 -13.27
CA SER A 240 -5.48 17.14 -14.55
C SER A 240 -4.38 16.95 -15.62
N PHE A 241 -4.69 17.28 -16.87
CA PHE A 241 -3.69 17.31 -17.95
C PHE A 241 -2.65 18.39 -17.72
N GLU A 242 -3.06 19.56 -17.22
CA GLU A 242 -2.16 20.67 -16.91
C GLU A 242 -1.14 20.26 -15.83
N LYS A 243 -1.60 19.54 -14.79
CA LYS A 243 -0.70 19.01 -13.76
C LYS A 243 0.30 18.02 -14.36
N TYR A 244 -0.15 17.09 -15.21
CA TYR A 244 0.74 16.15 -15.91
C TYR A 244 1.78 16.87 -16.78
N GLU A 245 1.36 17.87 -17.55
CA GLU A 245 2.24 18.65 -18.44
C GLU A 245 3.24 19.50 -17.66
N SER A 246 2.85 19.97 -16.47
CA SER A 246 3.72 20.75 -15.56
C SER A 246 4.78 19.93 -14.83
N ILE A 247 4.73 18.59 -14.87
CA ILE A 247 5.74 17.74 -14.20
C ILE A 247 7.11 18.04 -14.79
N GLY A 248 8.04 18.45 -13.93
CA GLY A 248 9.43 18.69 -14.28
C GLY A 248 10.21 17.42 -14.58
N ASP A 249 11.49 17.58 -14.89
CA ASP A 249 12.44 16.47 -14.99
C ASP A 249 12.93 16.04 -13.59
N TRP A 250 13.84 15.06 -13.57
CA TRP A 250 14.45 14.60 -12.33
C TRP A 250 15.34 15.69 -11.73
N GLY A 251 15.10 16.02 -10.46
CA GLY A 251 15.88 17.03 -9.72
C GLY A 251 15.32 18.45 -9.82
N ASP A 252 14.21 18.64 -10.55
CA ASP A 252 13.51 19.92 -10.59
C ASP A 252 12.85 20.25 -9.23
N PRO A 253 12.56 21.54 -8.94
CA PRO A 253 12.06 21.97 -7.63
C PRO A 253 10.70 21.40 -7.22
N ASP A 254 9.94 20.82 -8.15
CA ASP A 254 8.63 20.22 -7.91
C ASP A 254 8.73 18.79 -7.31
N MET A 255 9.94 18.28 -7.00
CA MET A 255 10.13 16.99 -6.32
C MET A 255 9.42 16.97 -4.95
N PRO A 256 8.78 15.84 -4.58
CA PRO A 256 8.14 15.71 -3.27
C PRO A 256 9.20 15.67 -2.15
N ASP A 257 8.75 15.95 -0.91
CA ASP A 257 9.58 15.76 0.27
C ASP A 257 9.86 14.27 0.48
N LEU A 258 11.13 13.91 0.65
CA LEU A 258 11.56 12.52 0.83
C LEU A 258 11.81 12.16 2.30
N ASN A 259 11.62 13.11 3.23
CA ASN A 259 11.69 12.87 4.66
C ASN A 259 10.45 13.46 5.37
N PRO A 260 9.27 12.88 5.12
CA PRO A 260 8.04 13.52 5.53
C PRO A 260 7.71 13.37 7.00
N GLU A 261 7.26 14.48 7.58
CA GLU A 261 6.50 14.46 8.82
C GLU A 261 5.13 13.83 8.60
N TRP A 262 4.57 13.22 9.65
CA TRP A 262 3.23 12.64 9.59
C TRP A 262 2.33 13.16 10.69
N VAL A 263 1.03 13.09 10.41
CA VAL A 263 -0.03 13.45 11.35
C VAL A 263 -0.84 12.20 11.64
N ARG A 264 -0.97 11.89 12.94
CA ARG A 264 -1.85 10.83 13.41
C ARG A 264 -3.30 11.27 13.22
N LEU A 265 -4.08 10.48 12.49
CA LEU A 265 -5.50 10.78 12.25
C LEU A 265 -6.31 10.62 13.56
N ASP A 266 -7.24 11.54 13.78
CA ASP A 266 -8.23 11.48 14.85
C ASP A 266 -9.43 10.64 14.37
N HIS A 267 -9.97 9.79 15.24
CA HIS A 267 -11.13 8.95 14.96
C HIS A 267 -12.44 9.47 15.59
N GLY A 268 -12.43 10.62 16.25
CA GLY A 268 -13.61 11.28 16.82
C GLY A 268 -14.03 10.75 18.19
N TYR A 269 -13.16 10.00 18.86
CA TYR A 269 -13.34 9.48 20.21
C TYR A 269 -11.99 9.25 20.90
N ASP A 270 -12.01 9.01 22.21
CA ASP A 270 -10.79 8.72 22.98
C ASP A 270 -10.34 7.26 22.76
N GLU A 271 -9.35 7.08 21.90
CA GLU A 271 -8.73 5.78 21.59
C GLU A 271 -7.91 5.20 22.76
N SER A 272 -7.70 5.94 23.86
CA SER A 272 -6.98 5.43 25.04
C SER A 272 -7.87 4.67 26.03
N LYS A 273 -9.19 4.70 25.85
CA LYS A 273 -10.14 3.99 26.72
C LYS A 273 -10.06 2.48 26.50
N GLU A 274 -9.95 1.72 27.58
CA GLU A 274 -10.05 0.25 27.53
C GLU A 274 -11.46 -0.24 27.20
N GLN A 275 -12.48 0.52 27.61
CA GLN A 275 -13.89 0.23 27.36
C GLN A 275 -14.56 1.47 26.78
N LEU A 276 -15.16 1.30 25.61
CA LEU A 276 -15.94 2.34 24.97
C LEU A 276 -17.34 2.40 25.58
N GLU A 277 -17.92 3.59 25.52
CA GLU A 277 -19.30 3.86 25.91
C GLU A 277 -20.09 4.33 24.69
N LEU A 278 -21.42 4.32 24.77
CA LEU A 278 -22.30 4.77 23.69
C LEU A 278 -21.91 6.17 23.17
N ALA A 279 -21.48 7.08 24.06
CA ALA A 279 -21.06 8.42 23.71
C ALA A 279 -19.83 8.46 22.77
N ASP A 280 -18.92 7.48 22.88
CA ASP A 280 -17.74 7.38 22.02
C ASP A 280 -18.15 7.00 20.59
N LEU A 281 -19.05 6.01 20.45
CA LEU A 281 -19.58 5.60 19.14
C LEU A 281 -20.38 6.73 18.48
N GLN A 282 -21.17 7.46 19.27
CA GLN A 282 -21.87 8.65 18.80
C GLN A 282 -20.90 9.76 18.37
N GLY A 283 -19.80 9.96 19.12
CA GLY A 283 -18.72 10.88 18.78
C GLY A 283 -18.07 10.51 17.44
N ALA A 284 -17.70 9.25 17.28
CA ALA A 284 -17.09 8.70 16.07
C ALA A 284 -18.00 8.86 14.84
N ALA A 285 -19.32 8.63 15.00
CA ALA A 285 -20.29 8.82 13.92
C ALA A 285 -20.41 10.30 13.53
N ARG A 286 -20.62 11.20 14.51
CA ARG A 286 -20.74 12.65 14.27
C ARG A 286 -19.48 13.24 13.63
N PHE A 287 -18.31 12.83 14.10
CA PHE A 287 -17.03 13.25 13.53
C PHE A 287 -16.91 12.93 12.04
N ARG A 288 -17.48 11.80 11.61
CA ARG A 288 -17.55 11.37 10.20
C ARG A 288 -18.78 11.92 9.45
N GLY A 289 -19.52 12.85 10.05
CA GLY A 289 -20.75 13.45 9.50
C GLY A 289 -21.98 12.55 9.54
N GLY A 290 -21.90 11.39 10.19
CA GLY A 290 -23.01 10.46 10.37
C GLY A 290 -23.65 10.54 11.77
N GLU A 291 -24.45 9.54 12.07
CA GLU A 291 -25.21 9.42 13.31
C GLU A 291 -25.36 7.95 13.73
N LEU A 292 -25.23 7.69 15.02
CA LEU A 292 -25.64 6.41 15.61
C LEU A 292 -27.13 6.51 15.96
N LEU A 293 -27.95 5.65 15.36
CA LEU A 293 -29.41 5.61 15.56
C LEU A 293 -29.81 4.72 16.75
N THR A 294 -28.92 3.82 17.18
CA THR A 294 -29.15 3.01 18.38
C THR A 294 -29.06 3.87 19.64
N GLU A 295 -30.10 3.79 20.49
CA GLU A 295 -30.20 4.57 21.73
C GLU A 295 -29.51 3.90 22.94
N GLU A 296 -29.36 2.58 22.93
CA GLU A 296 -28.79 1.80 24.03
C GLU A 296 -27.79 0.76 23.51
N TRP A 297 -26.63 0.67 24.16
CA TRP A 297 -25.59 -0.32 23.86
C TRP A 297 -24.95 -0.80 25.16
N ASN A 298 -24.71 -2.12 25.24
CA ASN A 298 -24.25 -2.80 26.46
C ASN A 298 -22.73 -2.96 26.56
N GLY A 299 -21.96 -2.39 25.62
CA GLY A 299 -20.50 -2.53 25.55
C GLY A 299 -20.01 -3.71 24.70
N ASP A 300 -20.90 -4.56 24.17
CA ASP A 300 -20.51 -5.64 23.28
C ASP A 300 -20.21 -5.11 21.87
N MET A 301 -18.92 -5.05 21.51
CA MET A 301 -18.44 -4.60 20.19
C MET A 301 -18.96 -5.41 19.01
N TYR A 302 -19.63 -6.53 19.27
CA TYR A 302 -20.16 -7.42 18.25
C TYR A 302 -21.69 -7.47 18.18
N THR A 303 -22.37 -6.65 18.99
CA THR A 303 -23.80 -6.43 18.86
C THR A 303 -24.05 -5.46 17.70
N PRO A 304 -24.84 -5.83 16.67
CA PRO A 304 -25.15 -4.94 15.56
C PRO A 304 -25.85 -3.67 16.03
N LEU A 305 -25.44 -2.53 15.50
CA LEU A 305 -26.03 -1.23 15.79
C LEU A 305 -26.60 -0.61 14.51
N LYS A 306 -27.56 0.29 14.67
CA LYS A 306 -28.16 1.04 13.55
C LYS A 306 -27.46 2.37 13.39
N TRP A 307 -27.08 2.68 12.16
CA TRP A 307 -26.28 3.85 11.81
C TRP A 307 -26.90 4.60 10.64
N ARG A 308 -26.57 5.89 10.52
CA ARG A 308 -26.82 6.71 9.34
C ARG A 308 -25.51 7.35 8.90
N CYS A 309 -25.12 7.16 7.65
CA CYS A 309 -23.90 7.81 7.12
C CYS A 309 -24.14 9.28 6.76
N ALA A 310 -23.06 10.01 6.45
CA ALA A 310 -23.10 11.43 6.06
C ALA A 310 -23.95 11.74 4.81
N PHE A 311 -24.31 10.71 4.03
CA PHE A 311 -25.17 10.83 2.86
C PHE A 311 -26.63 10.46 3.13
N GLY A 312 -27.00 10.16 4.39
CA GLY A 312 -28.37 9.83 4.78
C GLY A 312 -28.75 8.36 4.62
N HIS A 313 -27.86 7.49 4.15
CA HIS A 313 -28.13 6.05 4.07
C HIS A 313 -28.12 5.43 5.48
N GLU A 314 -29.15 4.64 5.77
CA GLU A 314 -29.25 3.86 7.01
C GLU A 314 -28.78 2.43 6.79
N PHE A 315 -28.08 1.88 7.78
CA PHE A 315 -27.57 0.51 7.75
C PHE A 315 -27.44 -0.05 9.16
N GLU A 316 -27.36 -1.37 9.24
CA GLU A 316 -27.12 -2.13 10.46
C GLU A 316 -25.80 -2.91 10.30
N GLY A 317 -25.00 -2.91 11.36
CA GLY A 317 -23.67 -3.51 11.43
C GLY A 317 -23.07 -3.33 12.81
#